data_AF-A0A821ZEM3-F1
#
_entry.id   AF-A0A821ZEM3-F1
#
_cell.length_a   1.000
_cell.length_b   1.000
_cell.length_c   1.000
_cell.angle_alpha   90.00
_cell.angle_beta   90.00
_cell.angle_gamma   90.00
#
_symmetry.space_group_name_H-M   'P 1'
#
loop_
_entity.id
_entity.type
_entity.pdbx_description
1 polymer ?
#
loop_
_entity_poly.entity_id
_entity_poly.type
_entity_poly.pdbx_seq_one_letter_code
_entity_poly.pdbx_strand_id
1 'polypeptide(L)'
;INHEHDINWFAAWLGCQRWVQSISDVTVGFKKTDVKPTLLSILKGCACQAELFVERFPISEIPTDTEGSSNWIHELYREKNKIYDSFVQYDTFAGHGLPSTEISHKYFDLLIELGWIIII
;
A
#
# COMPACT_ATOMS: atom_id res chain seq x y z
N ILE A 1 -27.82 -8.96 -20.16
CA ILE A 1 -26.86 -9.01 -19.03
C ILE A 1 -26.14 -10.33 -19.21
N ASN A 2 -24.97 -10.28 -19.86
CA ASN A 2 -24.40 -11.41 -20.60
C ASN A 2 -23.50 -12.24 -19.69
N HIS A 3 -23.97 -13.44 -19.34
CA HIS A 3 -23.27 -14.42 -18.51
C HIS A 3 -21.88 -14.85 -19.06
N GLU A 4 -21.58 -14.65 -20.34
CA GLU A 4 -20.28 -15.03 -20.94
C GLU A 4 -19.11 -14.15 -20.50
N HIS A 5 -19.33 -12.86 -20.17
CA HIS A 5 -18.27 -12.01 -19.66
C HIS A 5 -17.90 -12.35 -18.21
N ASP A 6 -18.86 -12.87 -17.43
CA ASP A 6 -18.61 -13.22 -16.03
C ASP A 6 -17.73 -14.47 -15.87
N ILE A 7 -17.91 -15.45 -16.77
CA ILE A 7 -17.17 -16.71 -16.71
C ILE A 7 -15.67 -16.49 -17.01
N ASN A 8 -15.33 -15.53 -17.88
CA ASN A 8 -13.95 -15.27 -18.27
C ASN A 8 -13.12 -14.63 -17.14
N TRP A 9 -13.67 -13.66 -16.40
CA TRP A 9 -12.95 -13.08 -15.28
C TRP A 9 -12.89 -14.02 -14.06
N PHE A 10 -13.92 -14.84 -13.83
CA PHE A 10 -13.89 -15.88 -12.80
C PHE A 10 -12.84 -16.96 -13.11
N ALA A 11 -12.71 -17.39 -14.37
CA ALA A 11 -11.69 -18.33 -14.80
C ALA A 11 -10.27 -17.75 -14.69
N ALA A 12 -10.09 -16.47 -15.04
CA ALA A 12 -8.83 -15.76 -14.84
C ALA A 12 -8.48 -15.65 -13.34
N TRP A 13 -9.46 -15.36 -12.49
CA TRP A 13 -9.30 -15.29 -11.04
C TRP A 13 -8.92 -16.65 -10.43
N LEU A 14 -9.61 -17.74 -10.80
CA LEU A 14 -9.26 -19.11 -10.38
C LEU A 14 -7.85 -19.51 -10.83
N GLY A 15 -7.43 -19.07 -12.03
CA GLY A 15 -6.07 -19.28 -12.54
C GLY A 15 -5.00 -18.50 -11.76
N CYS A 16 -5.31 -17.29 -11.32
CA CYS A 16 -4.42 -16.43 -10.54
C CYS A 16 -4.29 -16.85 -9.06
N GLN A 17 -5.28 -17.58 -8.52
CA GLN A 17 -5.28 -18.01 -7.12
C GLN A 17 -4.05 -18.87 -6.74
N ARG A 18 -3.44 -19.56 -7.71
CA ARG A 18 -2.21 -20.34 -7.50
C ARG A 18 -0.94 -19.48 -7.39
N TRP A 19 -0.99 -18.23 -7.84
CA TRP A 19 0.17 -17.32 -7.93
C TRP A 19 0.14 -16.21 -6.88
N VAL A 20 -1.04 -15.87 -6.36
CA VAL A 20 -1.18 -14.92 -5.27
C VAL A 20 -1.03 -15.69 -3.96
N GLN A 21 -0.02 -15.36 -3.14
CA GLN A 21 0.22 -16.02 -1.86
C GLN A 21 -0.30 -15.20 -0.67
N SER A 22 -0.45 -13.89 -0.86
CA SER A 22 -0.89 -12.96 0.17
C SER A 22 -1.45 -11.70 -0.46
N ILE A 23 -2.43 -11.10 0.21
CA ILE A 23 -2.91 -9.76 -0.08
C ILE A 23 -2.19 -8.80 0.85
N SER A 24 -1.65 -7.72 0.30
CA SER A 24 -1.06 -6.64 1.10
C SER A 24 -2.04 -5.48 1.13
N ASP A 25 -2.51 -5.09 2.32
CA ASP A 25 -3.18 -3.82 2.51
C ASP A 25 -2.14 -2.73 2.71
N VAL A 26 -2.25 -1.64 1.94
CA VAL A 26 -1.35 -0.51 2.03
C VAL A 26 -2.17 0.72 2.38
N THR A 27 -1.75 1.42 3.43
CA THR A 27 -2.32 2.69 3.87
C THR A 27 -1.23 3.74 3.85
N VAL A 28 -1.49 4.83 3.13
CA VAL A 28 -0.54 5.95 3.02
C VAL A 28 -1.07 7.11 3.86
N GLY A 29 -0.30 7.50 4.86
CA GLY A 29 -0.55 8.71 5.65
C GLY A 29 0.43 9.80 5.24
N PHE A 30 -0.07 10.99 4.93
CA PHE A 30 0.78 12.15 4.69
C PHE A 30 0.79 13.02 5.94
N LYS A 31 1.99 13.38 6.40
CA LYS A 31 2.12 14.29 7.54
C LYS A 31 1.56 15.66 7.19
N LYS A 32 0.95 16.32 8.17
CA LYS A 32 0.51 17.72 8.06
C LYS A 32 1.72 18.65 8.04
N THR A 33 2.45 18.60 6.93
CA THR A 33 3.53 19.53 6.61
C THR A 33 2.92 20.79 5.99
N ASP A 34 3.65 21.91 6.01
CA ASP A 34 3.19 23.21 5.49
C ASP A 34 2.78 23.15 4.00
N VAL A 35 3.37 22.21 3.26
CA VAL A 35 3.01 21.92 1.86
C VAL A 35 2.02 20.76 1.80
N LYS A 36 0.80 21.05 1.32
CA LYS A 36 -0.18 19.99 1.02
C LYS A 36 0.39 19.06 -0.06
N PRO A 37 0.37 17.73 0.14
CA PRO A 37 0.83 16.73 -0.83
C PRO A 37 -0.19 16.63 -1.98
N THR A 38 -0.19 17.64 -2.83
CA THR A 38 -0.95 17.65 -4.08
C THR A 38 -0.03 17.10 -5.18
N LEU A 39 -0.59 16.45 -6.21
CA LEU A 39 0.18 15.97 -7.36
C LEU A 39 1.11 17.04 -7.93
N LEU A 40 0.65 18.30 -7.99
CA LEU A 40 1.45 19.44 -8.42
C LEU A 40 2.63 19.76 -7.48
N SER A 41 2.48 19.58 -6.17
CA SER A 41 3.56 19.79 -5.19
C SER A 41 4.63 18.72 -5.34
N ILE A 42 4.22 17.47 -5.57
CA ILE A 42 5.13 16.35 -5.83
C ILE A 42 5.89 16.58 -7.14
N LEU A 43 5.19 16.98 -8.21
CA LEU A 43 5.80 17.30 -9.50
C LEU A 43 6.75 18.50 -9.42
N LYS A 44 6.51 19.45 -8.51
CA LYS A 44 7.37 20.60 -8.23
C LYS A 44 8.58 20.26 -7.35
N GLY A 45 8.72 19.02 -6.90
CA GLY A 45 9.82 18.59 -6.04
C GLY A 45 9.70 19.06 -4.59
N CYS A 46 8.51 19.43 -4.13
CA CYS A 46 8.30 19.74 -2.72
C CYS A 46 8.40 18.45 -1.89
N ALA A 47 9.33 18.43 -0.94
CA ALA A 47 9.51 17.30 -0.04
C ALA A 47 8.25 17.09 0.80
N CYS A 48 7.50 16.03 0.49
CA CYS A 48 6.34 15.59 1.26
C CYS A 48 6.76 14.35 2.06
N GLN A 49 6.60 14.38 3.37
CA GLN A 49 6.85 13.22 4.20
C GLN A 49 5.58 12.36 4.26
N ALA A 50 5.66 11.16 3.69
CA ALA A 50 4.61 10.15 3.75
C ALA A 50 5.10 8.97 4.60
N GLU A 51 4.22 8.45 5.45
CA GLU A 51 4.44 7.18 6.13
C GLU A 51 3.54 6.13 5.50
N LEU A 52 4.10 4.95 5.26
CA LEU A 52 3.42 3.81 4.68
C LEU A 52 3.19 2.77 5.78
N PHE A 53 1.92 2.45 6.02
CA PHE A 53 1.54 1.30 6.81
C PHE A 53 1.18 0.16 5.85
N VAL A 54 1.90 -0.96 5.95
CA VAL A 54 1.70 -2.13 5.10
C VAL A 54 1.42 -3.33 5.99
N GLU A 55 0.26 -3.92 5.80
CA GLU A 55 -0.15 -5.14 6.48
C GLU A 55 -0.32 -6.27 5.46
N ARG A 56 0.19 -7.46 5.79
CA ARG A 56 0.22 -8.60 4.88
C ARG A 56 -0.67 -9.70 5.41
N PHE A 57 -1.72 -10.03 4.66
CA PHE A 57 -2.65 -11.10 4.98
C PHE A 57 -2.40 -12.30 4.07
N PRO A 58 -2.04 -13.49 4.61
CA PRO A 58 -1.94 -14.69 3.81
C PRO A 58 -3.33 -15.14 3.36
N ILE A 59 -3.42 -15.71 2.15
CA ILE A 59 -4.73 -16.14 1.59
C ILE A 59 -5.41 -17.22 2.44
N SER A 60 -4.65 -17.99 3.22
CA SER A 60 -5.19 -18.99 4.14
C SER A 60 -6.05 -18.41 5.26
N GLU A 61 -5.85 -17.15 5.63
CA GLU A 61 -6.61 -16.49 6.71
C GLU A 61 -7.91 -15.85 6.20
N ILE A 62 -8.10 -15.76 4.88
CA ILE A 62 -9.26 -15.11 4.28
C ILE A 62 -10.38 -16.15 4.11
N PRO A 63 -11.56 -15.94 4.70
CA PRO A 63 -12.68 -16.87 4.55
C PRO A 63 -13.19 -16.89 3.10
N THR A 64 -13.14 -18.04 2.43
CA THR A 64 -13.60 -18.23 1.04
C THR A 64 -15.12 -18.13 0.86
N ASP A 65 -15.88 -18.17 1.95
CA ASP A 65 -17.34 -18.00 1.93
C ASP A 65 -17.72 -16.55 1.59
N THR A 66 -18.78 -16.35 0.81
CA THR A 66 -19.17 -15.00 0.34
C THR A 66 -19.64 -14.09 1.47
N GLU A 67 -20.39 -14.62 2.45
CA GLU A 67 -20.81 -13.84 3.62
C GLU A 67 -19.65 -13.64 4.59
N GLY A 68 -18.83 -14.68 4.78
CA GLY A 68 -17.61 -14.61 5.60
C GLY A 68 -16.61 -13.57 5.08
N SER A 69 -16.37 -13.56 3.76
CA SER A 69 -15.52 -12.58 3.07
C SER A 69 -16.03 -11.15 3.27
N SER A 70 -17.34 -10.92 3.13
CA SER A 70 -17.91 -9.59 3.30
C SER A 70 -17.71 -9.08 4.73
N ASN A 71 -17.97 -9.91 5.74
CA ASN A 71 -17.78 -9.54 7.14
C ASN A 71 -16.30 -9.30 7.48
N TRP A 72 -15.39 -10.11 6.93
CA TRP A 72 -13.96 -9.94 7.12
C TRP A 72 -13.46 -8.62 6.55
N ILE A 73 -13.84 -8.29 5.31
CA ILE A 73 -13.51 -7.00 4.68
C ILE A 73 -14.05 -5.83 5.51
N HIS A 74 -15.28 -5.94 6.03
CA HIS A 74 -15.86 -4.90 6.88
C HIS A 74 -15.09 -4.65 8.17
N GLU A 75 -14.66 -5.71 8.86
CA GLU A 75 -13.86 -5.55 10.08
C GLU A 75 -12.47 -4.99 9.75
N LEU A 76 -11.84 -5.46 8.67
CA LEU A 76 -10.55 -4.94 8.19
C LEU A 76 -10.62 -3.44 7.89
N TYR A 77 -11.69 -2.97 7.22
CA TYR A 77 -11.89 -1.53 7.01
C TYR A 77 -12.10 -0.75 8.30
N ARG A 78 -12.75 -1.35 9.30
CA ARG A 78 -12.98 -0.72 10.59
C ARG A 78 -11.67 -0.54 11.36
N GLU A 79 -10.82 -1.55 11.37
CA GLU A 79 -9.48 -1.48 11.97
C GLU A 79 -8.60 -0.45 11.24
N LYS A 80 -8.58 -0.50 9.90
CA LYS A 80 -7.88 0.47 9.06
C LYS A 80 -8.30 1.91 9.35
N ASN A 81 -9.60 2.18 9.49
CA ASN A 81 -10.09 3.51 9.84
C ASN A 81 -9.63 3.96 11.23
N LYS A 82 -9.60 3.08 12.24
CA LYS A 82 -9.09 3.43 13.57
C LYS A 82 -7.60 3.81 13.54
N ILE A 83 -6.81 3.09 12.76
CA ILE A 83 -5.37 3.37 12.56
C ILE A 83 -5.19 4.69 11.81
N TYR A 84 -6.04 4.97 10.84
CA TYR A 84 -5.99 6.24 10.11
C TYR A 84 -6.42 7.42 11.01
N ASP A 85 -7.45 7.25 11.83
CA ASP A 85 -7.91 8.27 12.77
C ASP A 85 -6.81 8.58 13.82
N SER A 86 -6.10 7.56 14.30
CA SER A 86 -4.94 7.77 15.18
C SER A 86 -3.81 8.49 14.45
N PHE A 87 -3.55 8.17 13.18
CA PHE A 87 -2.58 8.91 12.37
C PHE A 87 -2.98 10.38 12.18
N VAL A 88 -4.25 10.71 11.96
CA VAL A 88 -4.72 12.09 11.80
C VAL A 88 -4.52 12.91 13.08
N GLN A 89 -4.58 12.25 14.25
CA GLN A 89 -4.38 12.87 15.57
C GLN A 89 -2.90 13.03 15.94
N TYR A 90 -2.10 11.98 15.73
CA TYR A 90 -0.70 11.93 16.19
C TYR A 90 0.34 12.20 15.10
N ASP A 91 -0.08 12.34 13.84
CA ASP A 91 0.76 12.60 12.66
C ASP A 91 1.86 11.55 12.43
N THR A 92 1.72 10.35 13.01
CA THR A 92 2.73 9.28 12.99
C THR A 92 2.09 7.92 13.28
N PHE A 93 2.46 6.88 12.53
CA PHE A 93 2.02 5.49 12.74
C PHE A 93 2.87 4.72 13.77
N ALA A 94 4.03 5.26 14.17
CA ALA A 94 4.98 4.61 15.08
C ALA A 94 4.41 4.29 16.49
N GLY A 95 3.28 4.90 16.88
CA GLY A 95 2.59 4.60 18.15
C GLY A 95 2.05 3.18 18.27
N HIS A 96 1.93 2.43 17.16
CA HIS A 96 1.41 1.06 17.14
C HIS A 96 2.48 -0.03 17.37
N GLY A 97 3.73 0.32 17.70
CA GLY A 97 4.78 -0.66 18.02
C GLY A 97 5.29 -1.46 16.82
N LEU A 98 5.00 -0.99 15.61
CA LEU A 98 5.43 -1.60 14.36
C LEU A 98 6.85 -1.14 14.00
N PRO A 99 7.67 -1.99 13.37
CA PRO A 99 9.01 -1.61 12.93
C PRO A 99 8.90 -0.53 11.84
N SER A 100 9.16 0.72 12.22
CA SER A 100 9.31 1.81 11.25
C SER A 100 10.57 1.56 10.44
N THR A 101 10.40 1.20 9.17
CA THR A 101 11.52 1.07 8.23
C THR A 101 11.59 2.34 7.40
N GLU A 102 12.55 3.20 7.72
CA GLU A 102 12.85 4.35 6.87
C GLU A 102 13.50 3.85 5.56
N ILE A 103 12.88 4.17 4.43
CA ILE A 103 13.43 3.81 3.12
C ILE A 103 14.63 4.73 2.87
N SER A 104 15.84 4.24 3.14
CA SER A 104 17.08 4.98 2.91
C SER A 104 17.20 5.34 1.43
N HIS A 105 17.48 6.61 1.15
CA HIS A 105 17.74 7.09 -0.21
C HIS A 105 19.01 6.40 -0.73
N LYS A 106 18.87 5.62 -1.81
CA LYS A 106 19.98 4.84 -2.39
C LYS A 106 20.85 5.73 -3.29
N TYR A 107 21.77 6.48 -2.68
CA TYR A 107 22.73 7.33 -3.42
C TYR A 107 23.62 6.57 -4.41
N PHE A 108 23.80 5.25 -4.21
CA PHE A 108 24.58 4.40 -5.10
C PHE A 108 24.02 4.34 -6.53
N ASP A 109 22.72 4.49 -6.71
CA ASP A 109 22.09 4.48 -8.04
C ASP A 109 22.54 5.70 -8.88
N LEU A 110 22.62 6.88 -8.24
CA LEU A 110 23.13 8.09 -8.87
C LEU A 110 24.61 7.99 -9.24
N LEU A 111 25.41 7.31 -8.42
CA LEU A 111 26.83 7.11 -8.68
C LEU A 111 27.07 6.17 -9.86
N ILE A 112 26.21 5.15 -10.02
CA ILE A 112 26.27 4.24 -11.16
C ILE A 112 25.97 4.99 -12.46
N GLU A 113 24.93 5.83 -12.48
CA GLU A 113 24.56 6.66 -13.63
C GLU A 113 25.69 7.63 -14.05
N LEU A 114 26.32 8.30 -13.08
CA LEU A 114 27.48 9.15 -13.37
C LEU A 114 28.67 8.35 -13.91
N GLY A 115 28.87 7.13 -13.43
CA GLY A 115 29.89 6.22 -13.93
C GLY A 115 29.73 5.90 -15.42
N TRP A 116 28.50 5.70 -15.90
CA TRP A 116 28.22 5.46 -17.32
C TRP A 116 28.43 6.70 -18.19
N ILE A 117 28.10 7.90 -17.69
CA ILE A 117 28.31 9.16 -18.41
C ILE A 117 29.81 9.48 -18.58
N ILE A 118 30.65 9.09 -17.61
CA ILE A 118 32.11 9.34 -17.67
C ILE A 118 32.83 8.42 -18.67
N ILE A 119 32.26 7.24 -18.96
CA ILE A 119 32.84 6.24 -19.86
C ILE A 119 32.59 6.55 -21.35
N ILE A 120 31.60 7.40 -21.65
CA ILE A 120 31.26 7.91 -22.99
C ILE A 120 32.06 9.18 -23.30
#